data_AF-A0A975B7I2-F1
#
_entry.id   AF-A0A975B7I2-F1
#
_cell.length_a   1.000
_cell.length_b   1.000
_cell.length_c   1.000
_cell.angle_alpha   90.00
_cell.angle_beta   90.00
_cell.angle_gamma   90.00
#
_symmetry.space_group_name_H-M   'P 1'
#
loop_
_entity.id
_entity.type
_entity.pdbx_description
1 polymer ?
#
loop_
_entity_poly.entity_id
_entity_poly.type
_entity_poly.pdbx_seq_one_letter_code
_entity_poly.pdbx_strand_id
1 'polypeptide(L)'
;MSLLSGDPATATVRVADTVKILYIDGNDFRRLLNKSSSLQMYFNRLLSRRLAEVNVLRSQEFYSGMVGNLSEMPPSDLFQIFHVNQKTGILSLVLLKGKADLAFRDGDLVRAEYYDKNGREAFYEILKEKQGRFKFVQGLGPQDMQSQELGDFTWLLMDGIRQIDEEMKLPDKSYC
;
A
#
# COMPACT_ATOMS: atom_id res chain seq x y z
N MET A 1 -14.19 -6.61 23.63
CA MET A 1 -14.13 -8.02 24.06
C MET A 1 -14.46 -8.21 25.54
N SER A 2 -14.26 -7.19 26.41
CA SER A 2 -14.54 -7.22 27.85
C SER A 2 -15.79 -8.00 28.33
N LEU A 3 -16.98 -7.78 27.75
CA LEU A 3 -18.20 -8.50 28.18
C LEU A 3 -18.23 -9.99 27.81
N LEU A 4 -17.47 -10.40 26.80
CA LEU A 4 -17.39 -11.78 26.32
C LEU A 4 -16.19 -12.53 26.92
N SER A 5 -15.04 -11.87 27.04
CA SER A 5 -13.79 -12.45 27.56
C SER A 5 -13.60 -12.27 29.08
N GLY A 6 -14.29 -11.30 29.69
CA GLY A 6 -14.12 -10.93 31.10
C GLY A 6 -12.98 -9.94 31.36
N ASP A 7 -12.21 -9.56 30.35
CA ASP A 7 -11.09 -8.62 30.47
C ASP A 7 -11.57 -7.18 30.74
N PRO A 8 -10.73 -6.28 31.27
CA PRO A 8 -11.05 -4.86 31.38
C PRO A 8 -11.32 -4.22 30.00
N ALA A 9 -12.16 -3.19 29.98
CA ALA A 9 -12.39 -2.40 28.77
C ALA A 9 -11.11 -1.63 28.38
N THR A 10 -10.65 -1.78 27.14
CA THR A 10 -9.41 -1.15 26.64
C THR A 10 -9.64 0.20 25.94
N ALA A 11 -10.90 0.64 25.82
CA ALA A 11 -11.26 1.88 25.14
C ALA A 11 -12.24 2.68 26.00
N THR A 12 -12.08 4.01 25.98
CA THR A 12 -13.00 4.94 26.62
C THR A 12 -13.96 5.49 25.58
N VAL A 13 -15.26 5.45 25.86
CA VAL A 13 -16.29 6.05 25.02
C VAL A 13 -16.83 7.29 25.73
N ARG A 14 -16.89 8.42 25.02
CA ARG A 14 -17.46 9.69 25.51
C ARG A 14 -18.62 10.11 24.63
N VAL A 15 -19.58 10.76 25.24
CA VAL A 15 -20.78 11.27 24.57
C VAL A 15 -20.47 12.63 23.94
N ALA A 16 -20.80 12.81 22.67
CA ALA A 16 -20.60 14.09 21.95
C ALA A 16 -21.81 15.04 22.09
N ASP A 17 -23.03 14.49 22.12
CA ASP A 17 -24.30 15.21 22.20
C ASP A 17 -25.29 14.48 23.11
N THR A 18 -26.45 15.05 23.40
CA THR A 18 -27.43 14.40 24.30
C THR A 18 -27.93 13.06 23.73
N VAL A 19 -27.69 11.97 24.45
CA VAL A 19 -28.07 10.60 24.06
C VAL A 19 -28.79 9.86 25.19
N LYS A 20 -29.59 8.85 24.82
CA LYS A 20 -30.11 7.84 25.74
C LYS A 20 -29.30 6.55 25.59
N ILE A 21 -28.85 5.99 26.70
CA ILE A 21 -28.04 4.77 26.73
C ILE A 21 -28.89 3.65 27.32
N LEU A 22 -28.95 2.52 26.62
CA LEU A 22 -29.48 1.28 27.18
C LEU A 22 -28.32 0.46 27.74
N TYR A 23 -28.46 0.07 29.01
CA TYR A 23 -27.44 -0.67 29.75
C TYR A 23 -27.92 -2.10 30.04
N ILE A 24 -27.00 -3.06 29.90
CA ILE A 24 -27.18 -4.46 30.31
C ILE A 24 -25.90 -4.92 31.01
N ASP A 25 -26.03 -5.60 32.14
CA ASP A 25 -24.88 -6.19 32.81
C ASP A 25 -24.43 -7.50 32.16
N GLY A 26 -23.24 -7.97 32.51
CA GLY A 26 -22.65 -9.17 31.93
C GLY A 26 -23.43 -10.46 32.20
N ASN A 27 -24.12 -10.57 33.35
CA ASN A 27 -24.88 -11.76 33.70
C ASN A 27 -26.18 -11.83 32.90
N ASP A 28 -26.88 -10.71 32.79
CA ASP A 28 -28.10 -10.61 32.00
C ASP A 28 -27.80 -10.74 30.51
N PHE A 29 -26.69 -10.20 30.02
CA PHE A 29 -26.23 -10.41 28.65
C PHE A 29 -25.95 -11.89 28.34
N ARG A 30 -25.25 -12.62 29.23
CA ARG A 30 -25.01 -14.06 29.08
C ARG A 30 -26.31 -14.86 29.09
N ARG A 31 -27.25 -14.52 29.98
CA ARG A 31 -28.59 -15.14 30.02
C ARG A 31 -29.36 -14.91 28.72
N LEU A 32 -29.28 -13.71 28.16
CA LEU A 32 -29.93 -13.34 26.91
C LEU A 32 -29.31 -14.08 25.71
N LEU A 33 -27.98 -14.19 25.65
CA LEU A 33 -27.28 -14.97 24.62
C LEU A 33 -27.66 -16.46 24.65
N ASN A 34 -27.75 -17.05 25.84
CA ASN A 34 -28.09 -18.47 26.00
C ASN A 34 -29.57 -18.78 25.68
N LYS A 35 -30.46 -17.79 25.81
CA LYS A 35 -31.91 -17.96 25.54
C LYS A 35 -32.28 -17.80 24.07
N SER A 36 -31.43 -17.14 23.26
CA SER A 36 -31.75 -16.83 21.87
C SER A 36 -30.60 -17.17 20.94
N SER A 37 -30.73 -18.30 20.25
CA SER A 37 -29.78 -18.75 19.24
C SER A 37 -29.62 -17.75 18.09
N SER A 38 -30.68 -17.00 17.74
CA SER A 38 -30.64 -15.95 16.72
C SER A 38 -29.74 -14.78 17.13
N LEU A 39 -29.82 -14.35 18.40
CA LEU A 39 -28.95 -13.29 18.92
C LEU A 39 -27.50 -13.78 19.00
N GLN A 40 -27.29 -15.01 19.48
CA GLN A 40 -25.96 -15.62 19.51
C GLN A 40 -25.31 -15.67 18.12
N MET A 41 -26.05 -16.11 17.10
CA MET A 41 -25.54 -16.18 15.72
C MET A 41 -25.27 -14.79 15.14
N TYR A 42 -26.13 -13.81 15.44
CA TYR A 42 -25.91 -12.41 15.05
C TYR A 42 -24.64 -11.84 15.69
N PHE A 43 -24.44 -12.02 17.00
CA PHE A 43 -23.24 -11.55 17.69
C PHE A 43 -21.99 -12.26 17.19
N ASN A 44 -22.03 -13.58 16.99
CA ASN A 44 -20.93 -14.33 16.40
C ASN A 44 -20.56 -13.76 15.03
N ARG A 45 -21.55 -13.50 14.16
CA ARG A 45 -21.31 -12.89 12.84
C ARG A 45 -20.76 -11.47 12.93
N LEU A 46 -21.25 -10.66 13.88
CA LEU A 46 -20.77 -9.29 14.11
C LEU A 46 -19.30 -9.28 14.59
N LEU A 47 -18.95 -10.20 15.49
CA LEU A 47 -17.57 -10.35 15.98
C LEU A 47 -16.66 -10.90 14.89
N SER A 48 -17.09 -11.95 14.17
CA SER A 48 -16.36 -12.46 13.00
C SER A 48 -16.16 -11.36 11.96
N ARG A 49 -17.16 -10.51 11.72
CA ARG A 49 -17.04 -9.36 10.82
C ARG A 49 -16.06 -8.32 11.34
N ARG A 50 -16.07 -7.97 12.63
CA ARG A 50 -15.11 -7.02 13.21
C ARG A 50 -13.69 -7.59 13.26
N LEU A 51 -13.54 -8.88 13.56
CA LEU A 51 -12.26 -9.58 13.47
C LEU A 51 -11.77 -9.60 12.02
N ALA A 52 -12.67 -9.86 11.08
CA ALA A 52 -12.36 -9.78 9.66
C ALA A 52 -12.05 -8.35 9.22
N GLU A 53 -12.70 -7.31 9.73
CA GLU A 53 -12.41 -5.89 9.41
C GLU A 53 -11.07 -5.43 10.02
N VAL A 54 -10.75 -5.82 11.25
CA VAL A 54 -9.44 -5.59 11.87
C VAL A 54 -8.36 -6.35 11.11
N ASN A 55 -8.65 -7.57 10.68
CA ASN A 55 -7.76 -8.31 9.82
C ASN A 55 -7.71 -7.73 8.41
N VAL A 56 -8.77 -7.18 7.81
CA VAL A 56 -8.80 -6.61 6.44
C VAL A 56 -8.07 -5.28 6.38
N LEU A 57 -8.10 -4.46 7.43
CA LEU A 57 -7.20 -3.29 7.52
C LEU A 57 -5.74 -3.73 7.62
N ARG A 58 -5.45 -4.85 8.29
CA ARG A 58 -4.11 -5.45 8.38
C ARG A 58 -3.76 -6.33 7.16
N SER A 59 -4.72 -6.88 6.46
CA SER A 59 -4.56 -7.89 5.41
C SER A 59 -4.78 -7.31 4.03
N GLN A 60 -5.34 -6.09 3.91
CA GLN A 60 -5.02 -5.21 2.79
C GLN A 60 -3.55 -4.77 2.82
N GLU A 61 -2.92 -4.62 4.00
CA GLU A 61 -1.46 -4.41 4.09
C GLU A 61 -0.64 -5.68 3.78
N PHE A 62 -1.15 -6.89 4.09
CA PHE A 62 -0.42 -8.15 3.85
C PHE A 62 -0.73 -8.86 2.52
N TYR A 63 -1.90 -8.68 1.90
CA TYR A 63 -2.23 -9.25 0.57
C TYR A 63 -2.00 -8.28 -0.60
N SER A 64 -1.82 -6.97 -0.34
CA SER A 64 -1.48 -5.97 -1.35
C SER A 64 -0.13 -5.34 -1.02
N GLY A 65 0.94 -6.09 -1.31
CA GLY A 65 2.29 -5.83 -0.83
C GLY A 65 2.74 -4.37 -0.98
N MET A 66 3.29 -3.79 0.08
CA MET A 66 3.99 -2.50 0.09
C MET A 66 3.19 -1.29 -0.45
N VAL A 67 2.64 -0.51 0.47
CA VAL A 67 2.06 0.82 0.22
C VAL A 67 2.84 1.84 1.05
N GLY A 68 3.06 3.04 0.52
CA GLY A 68 3.76 4.08 1.25
C GLY A 68 3.85 5.40 0.49
N ASN A 69 4.73 6.29 0.97
CA ASN A 69 4.96 7.61 0.40
C ASN A 69 6.40 7.71 -0.14
N LEU A 70 6.56 8.30 -1.33
CA LEU A 70 7.87 8.57 -1.92
C LEU A 70 8.72 9.57 -1.12
N SER A 71 8.08 10.40 -0.28
CA SER A 71 8.82 11.30 0.61
C SER A 71 9.57 10.56 1.74
N GLU A 72 9.15 9.34 2.07
CA GLU A 72 9.79 8.50 3.10
C GLU A 72 10.78 7.51 2.48
N MET A 73 10.48 7.03 1.28
CA MET A 73 11.33 6.12 0.51
C MET A 73 11.39 6.57 -0.95
N PRO A 74 12.51 7.15 -1.41
CA PRO A 74 12.62 7.65 -2.77
C PRO A 74 12.53 6.51 -3.79
N PRO A 75 12.17 6.80 -5.06
CA PRO A 75 12.02 5.79 -6.11
C PRO A 75 13.26 4.88 -6.29
N SER A 76 14.47 5.43 -6.16
CA SER A 76 15.72 4.66 -6.27
C SER A 76 15.78 3.50 -5.28
N ASP A 77 15.44 3.77 -4.02
CA ASP A 77 15.53 2.81 -2.92
C ASP A 77 14.43 1.75 -3.08
N LEU A 78 13.24 2.20 -3.46
CA LEU A 78 12.10 1.34 -3.74
C LEU A 78 12.42 0.33 -4.85
N PHE A 79 12.97 0.80 -5.96
CA PHE A 79 13.31 -0.05 -7.09
C PHE A 79 14.46 -1.01 -6.73
N GLN A 80 15.47 -0.55 -5.99
CA GLN A 80 16.57 -1.39 -5.52
C GLN A 80 16.05 -2.54 -4.62
N ILE A 81 15.11 -2.27 -3.71
CA ILE A 81 14.49 -3.29 -2.87
C ILE A 81 13.77 -4.33 -3.73
N PHE A 82 13.05 -3.91 -4.77
CA PHE A 82 12.34 -4.84 -5.65
C PHE A 82 13.31 -5.71 -6.47
N HIS A 83 14.41 -5.14 -6.95
CA HIS A 83 15.44 -5.88 -7.64
C HIS A 83 16.12 -6.91 -6.74
N VAL A 84 16.63 -6.50 -5.58
CA VAL A 84 17.36 -7.38 -4.64
C VAL A 84 16.47 -8.52 -4.14
N ASN A 85 15.19 -8.24 -3.88
CA ASN A 85 14.24 -9.24 -3.40
C ASN A 85 13.53 -10.00 -4.53
N GLN A 86 13.95 -9.82 -5.79
CA GLN A 86 13.41 -10.48 -6.97
C GLN A 86 11.87 -10.42 -7.02
N LYS A 87 11.31 -9.23 -6.77
CA LYS A 87 9.87 -9.05 -6.69
C LYS A 87 9.24 -9.13 -8.07
N THR A 88 8.13 -9.85 -8.16
CA THR A 88 7.31 -9.99 -9.36
C THR A 88 5.93 -9.38 -9.13
N GLY A 89 5.61 -8.31 -9.84
CA GLY A 89 4.35 -7.58 -9.67
C GLY A 89 4.32 -6.18 -10.29
N ILE A 90 3.23 -5.47 -10.03
CA ILE A 90 2.99 -4.12 -10.54
C ILE A 90 3.17 -3.11 -9.41
N LEU A 91 4.03 -2.13 -9.62
CA LEU A 91 4.14 -0.93 -8.80
C LEU A 91 3.31 0.19 -9.44
N SER A 92 2.24 0.59 -8.77
CA SER A 92 1.45 1.77 -9.13
C SER A 92 1.84 2.97 -8.27
N LEU A 93 2.01 4.11 -8.91
CA LEU A 93 2.37 5.38 -8.31
C LEU A 93 1.32 6.43 -8.64
N VAL A 94 0.97 7.24 -7.65
CA VAL A 94 0.16 8.45 -7.82
C VAL A 94 1.08 9.64 -7.57
N LEU A 95 1.48 10.27 -8.67
CA LEU A 95 2.48 11.34 -8.74
C LEU A 95 1.81 12.67 -9.12
N LEU A 96 2.58 13.75 -9.15
CA LEU A 96 2.06 15.09 -9.45
C LEU A 96 1.50 15.19 -10.89
N LYS A 97 2.21 14.64 -11.89
CA LYS A 97 1.78 14.69 -13.31
C LYS A 97 0.73 13.64 -13.66
N GLY A 98 0.45 12.69 -12.76
CA GLY A 98 -0.54 11.64 -12.98
C GLY A 98 -0.13 10.29 -12.40
N LYS A 99 -0.80 9.24 -12.88
CA LYS A 99 -0.48 7.87 -12.50
C LYS A 99 0.75 7.39 -13.26
N ALA A 100 1.61 6.63 -12.59
CA ALA A 100 2.64 5.83 -13.23
C ALA A 100 2.51 4.37 -12.82
N ASP A 101 2.81 3.46 -13.73
CA ASP A 101 2.79 2.01 -13.48
C ASP A 101 4.12 1.41 -13.95
N LEU A 102 4.73 0.56 -13.11
CA LEU A 102 5.92 -0.23 -13.46
C LEU A 102 5.63 -1.70 -13.22
N ALA A 103 6.02 -2.56 -14.16
CA ALA A 103 5.94 -4.00 -14.03
C ALA A 103 7.34 -4.58 -13.79
N PHE A 104 7.48 -5.33 -12.71
CA PHE A 104 8.71 -6.02 -12.34
C PHE A 104 8.49 -7.54 -12.47
N ARG A 105 9.43 -8.22 -13.13
CA ARG A 105 9.50 -9.68 -13.19
C ARG A 105 10.84 -10.12 -12.63
N ASP A 106 10.80 -10.89 -11.55
CA ASP A 106 11.96 -11.44 -10.86
C ASP A 106 13.01 -10.37 -10.47
N GLY A 107 12.52 -9.16 -10.17
CA GLY A 107 13.34 -8.00 -9.83
C GLY A 107 13.78 -7.14 -11.01
N ASP A 108 13.54 -7.58 -12.25
CA ASP A 108 13.87 -6.81 -13.44
C ASP A 108 12.66 -6.08 -14.01
N LEU A 109 12.93 -4.92 -14.62
CA LEU A 109 11.89 -4.04 -15.13
C LEU A 109 11.49 -4.45 -16.55
N VAL A 110 10.23 -4.83 -16.74
CA VAL A 110 9.70 -5.25 -18.06
C VAL A 110 8.82 -4.18 -18.70
N ARG A 111 8.22 -3.30 -17.91
CA ARG A 111 7.38 -2.20 -18.39
C ARG A 111 7.42 -1.03 -17.42
N ALA A 112 7.38 0.18 -17.97
CA ALA A 112 7.20 1.40 -17.21
C ALA A 112 6.39 2.39 -18.05
N GLU A 113 5.43 3.05 -17.42
CA GLU A 113 4.54 4.01 -18.05
C GLU A 113 4.34 5.19 -17.10
N TYR A 114 4.51 6.41 -17.60
CA TYR A 114 4.23 7.62 -16.84
C TYR A 114 3.84 8.76 -17.77
N TYR A 115 2.60 9.26 -17.59
CA TYR A 115 2.04 10.34 -18.40
C TYR A 115 2.06 10.00 -19.91
N ASP A 116 2.89 10.67 -20.71
CA ASP A 116 3.07 10.47 -22.15
C ASP A 116 4.32 9.65 -22.51
N LYS A 117 5.06 9.18 -21.50
CA LYS A 117 6.31 8.43 -21.66
C LYS A 117 6.11 6.96 -21.35
N ASN A 118 6.89 6.12 -22.03
CA ASN A 118 6.88 4.67 -21.88
C ASN A 118 8.31 4.11 -21.84
N GLY A 119 8.46 2.91 -21.29
CA GLY A 119 9.74 2.21 -21.22
C GLY A 119 10.78 2.96 -20.37
N ARG A 120 12.02 3.00 -20.85
CA ARG A 120 13.15 3.60 -20.12
C ARG A 120 12.93 5.08 -19.80
N GLU A 121 12.35 5.84 -20.72
CA GLU A 121 12.06 7.26 -20.53
C GLU A 121 11.07 7.49 -19.37
N ALA A 122 10.03 6.66 -19.27
CA ALA A 122 9.11 6.70 -18.14
C ALA A 122 9.82 6.40 -16.83
N PHE A 123 10.65 5.36 -16.81
CA PHE A 123 11.43 4.97 -15.63
C PHE A 123 12.31 6.12 -15.13
N TYR A 124 13.04 6.81 -16.02
CA TYR A 124 13.88 7.94 -15.65
C TYR A 124 13.09 9.15 -15.12
N GLU A 125 11.93 9.45 -15.69
CA GLU A 125 11.08 10.51 -15.16
C GLU A 125 10.53 10.18 -13.77
N ILE A 126 10.15 8.93 -13.55
CA ILE A 126 9.67 8.49 -12.23
C ILE A 126 10.79 8.60 -11.19
N LEU A 127 12.04 8.29 -11.55
CA LEU A 127 13.20 8.44 -10.64
C LEU A 127 13.40 9.87 -10.15
N LYS A 128 12.94 10.88 -10.90
CA LYS A 128 13.04 12.31 -10.52
C LYS A 128 12.01 12.74 -9.48
N GLU A 129 10.96 11.95 -9.29
CA GLU A 129 9.84 12.31 -8.41
C GLU A 129 10.23 12.15 -6.93
N LYS A 130 9.88 13.16 -6.12
CA LYS A 130 10.19 13.21 -4.68
C LYS A 130 8.95 13.06 -3.79
N GLN A 131 7.77 13.14 -4.37
CA GLN A 131 6.50 13.08 -3.67
C GLN A 131 5.51 12.23 -4.45
N GLY A 132 4.67 11.50 -3.72
CA GLY A 132 3.65 10.65 -4.31
C GLY A 132 3.34 9.45 -3.44
N ARG A 133 2.25 8.77 -3.74
CA ARG A 133 1.90 7.51 -3.07
C ARG A 133 2.22 6.33 -3.96
N PHE A 134 2.80 5.30 -3.39
CA PHE A 134 3.10 4.07 -4.10
C PHE A 134 2.29 2.91 -3.53
N LYS A 135 1.99 1.94 -4.39
CA LYS A 135 1.33 0.69 -4.04
C LYS A 135 1.88 -0.40 -4.94
N PHE A 136 2.41 -1.46 -4.35
CA PHE A 136 2.80 -2.65 -5.08
C PHE A 136 1.70 -3.72 -4.99
N VAL A 137 1.56 -4.50 -6.05
CA VAL A 137 0.62 -5.61 -6.12
C VAL A 137 1.37 -6.78 -6.71
N GLN A 138 1.44 -7.88 -5.96
CA GLN A 138 2.11 -9.09 -6.43
C GLN A 138 1.34 -9.72 -7.59
N GLY A 139 2.08 -10.30 -8.52
CA GLY A 139 1.55 -10.95 -9.70
C GLY A 139 1.57 -10.05 -10.92
N LEU A 140 1.86 -10.66 -12.07
CA LEU A 140 1.88 -10.03 -13.38
C LEU A 140 0.85 -10.71 -14.28
N GLY A 141 0.25 -9.91 -15.17
CA GLY A 141 -0.56 -10.45 -16.26
C GLY A 141 0.31 -11.24 -17.25
N PRO A 142 -0.30 -12.13 -18.06
CA PRO A 142 0.44 -12.97 -19.01
C PRO A 142 1.22 -12.15 -20.06
N GLN A 143 0.73 -10.96 -20.42
CA GLN A 143 1.43 -10.06 -21.35
C GLN A 143 2.75 -9.55 -20.76
N ASP A 144 2.72 -9.06 -19.53
CA ASP A 144 3.93 -8.58 -18.83
C ASP A 144 4.89 -9.73 -18.52
N MET A 145 4.36 -10.92 -18.20
CA MET A 145 5.18 -12.10 -17.91
C MET A 145 6.02 -12.54 -19.12
N GLN A 146 5.53 -12.30 -20.35
CA GLN A 146 6.23 -12.64 -21.60
C GLN A 146 6.99 -11.46 -22.22
N SER A 147 6.88 -10.26 -21.63
CA SER A 147 7.53 -9.06 -22.16
C SER A 147 9.05 -9.12 -21.99
N GLN A 148 9.79 -8.54 -22.92
CA GLN A 148 11.24 -8.44 -22.77
C GLN A 148 11.59 -7.44 -21.67
N GLU A 149 12.64 -7.72 -20.91
CA GLU A 149 13.19 -6.74 -19.97
C GLU A 149 13.63 -5.47 -20.72
N LEU A 150 13.36 -4.32 -20.10
CA LEU A 150 13.77 -3.03 -20.65
C LEU A 150 15.30 -2.90 -20.67
N GLY A 151 16.04 -3.68 -19.89
CA GLY A 151 17.49 -3.73 -19.84
C GLY A 151 17.96 -4.27 -18.49
N ASP A 152 19.28 -4.39 -18.32
CA ASP A 152 19.87 -4.68 -17.01
C ASP A 152 19.45 -3.62 -15.99
N PHE A 153 18.77 -4.04 -14.93
CA PHE A 153 18.18 -3.13 -13.97
C PHE A 153 19.24 -2.28 -13.25
N THR A 154 20.37 -2.88 -12.89
CA THR A 154 21.45 -2.16 -12.20
C THR A 154 22.02 -1.05 -13.08
N TRP A 155 22.23 -1.33 -14.36
CA TRP A 155 22.66 -0.33 -15.33
C TRP A 155 21.62 0.78 -15.50
N LEU A 156 20.33 0.45 -15.65
CA LEU A 156 19.25 1.43 -15.77
C LEU A 156 19.18 2.36 -14.55
N LEU A 157 19.29 1.81 -13.35
CA LEU A 157 19.25 2.58 -12.12
C LEU A 157 20.45 3.54 -12.01
N MET A 158 21.66 3.06 -12.29
CA MET A 158 22.88 3.88 -12.22
C MET A 158 22.89 4.98 -13.29
N ASP A 159 22.46 4.66 -14.50
CA ASP A 159 22.34 5.65 -15.57
C ASP A 159 21.30 6.72 -15.21
N GLY A 160 20.16 6.34 -14.63
CA GLY A 160 19.14 7.28 -14.16
C GLY A 160 19.63 8.19 -13.03
N ILE A 161 20.35 7.65 -12.05
CA ILE A 161 20.96 8.45 -10.97
C ILE A 161 21.98 9.45 -11.53
N ARG A 162 22.81 9.02 -12.50
CA ARG A 162 23.78 9.90 -13.17
C ARG A 162 23.08 11.06 -13.88
N GLN A 163 22.03 10.80 -14.65
CA GLN A 163 21.28 11.85 -15.35
C GLN A 163 20.68 12.88 -14.37
N ILE A 164 20.17 12.42 -13.22
CA ILE A 164 19.63 13.31 -12.18
C ILE A 164 20.73 14.20 -11.57
N ASP A 165 21.90 13.63 -11.29
CA ASP A 165 23.03 14.39 -10.74
C ASP A 165 23.59 15.40 -11.76
N GLU A 166 23.65 15.03 -13.05
CA GLU A 166 24.03 15.94 -14.13
C GLU A 166 23.04 17.10 -14.29
N GLU A 167 21.73 16.84 -14.22
CA GLU A 167 20.70 17.89 -14.25
C GLU A 167 20.76 18.81 -13.02
N MET A 168 21.05 18.28 -11.82
CA MET A 168 21.21 19.10 -10.61
C MET A 168 22.47 19.99 -10.65
N LYS A 169 23.50 19.59 -11.40
CA LYS A 169 24.76 20.34 -11.54
C LYS A 169 24.73 21.44 -12.60
N LEU A 170 23.62 21.62 -13.30
CA LEU A 170 23.38 22.76 -14.18
C LEU A 170 22.62 23.85 -13.40
N PRO A 171 23.29 24.72 -12.62
CA PRO A 171 22.64 25.91 -12.12
C PRO A 171 22.20 26.75 -13.32
N ASP A 172 20.96 27.21 -13.24
CA ASP A 172 20.31 28.21 -14.07
C ASP A 172 21.32 29.14 -14.77
N LYS A 173 21.61 28.85 -16.05
CA LYS A 173 22.17 29.86 -16.96
C LYS A 173 21.04 30.80 -17.37
N SER A 174 20.46 31.48 -16.40
CA SER A 174 19.77 32.75 -16.63
C SER A 174 20.86 33.81 -16.77
N TYR A 175 21.12 34.12 -18.03
CA TYR A 175 22.07 35.12 -18.49
C TYR A 175 21.84 36.49 -17.86
N CYS A 176 22.95 37.24 -17.82
CA CYS A 176 23.13 38.69 -17.68
C CYS A 176 21.90 39.59 -17.82
#